data_AF-A0A561QAH9-F1
#
_entry.id   AF-A0A561QAH9-F1
#
_cell.length_a   1.000
_cell.length_b   1.000
_cell.length_c   1.000
_cell.angle_alpha   90.00
_cell.angle_beta   90.00
_cell.angle_gamma   90.00
#
_symmetry.space_group_name_H-M   'P 1'
#
loop_
_entity.id
_entity.type
_entity.pdbx_description
1 polymer ?
#
loop_
_entity_poly.entity_id
_entity_poly.type
_entity_poly.pdbx_seq_one_letter_code
_entity_poly.pdbx_strand_id
1 'polypeptide(L)'
;MPNLKYTVPPPIEAVDQGVADLCWLAATTVVYSWKDGRRWTMTEAANRLGVEFIAHQAAGSALSYNELALWRNRGPFGMQHQQCIAANGWDALLRAHGPLITLVDGSGAGEINHAVIVYGIEGDGGAGTTFLSVANGQGGVLQRWSLSDFVSIFEIGPGNDLLFSVLYSQ
;
A
#
# COMPACT_ATOMS: atom_id res chain seq x y z
N MET A 1 7.68 -27.33 3.25
CA MET A 1 6.76 -26.20 3.50
C MET A 1 6.14 -25.80 2.16
N PRO A 2 4.95 -25.19 2.10
CA PRO A 2 4.34 -24.84 0.82
C PRO A 2 5.20 -23.82 0.07
N ASN A 3 5.49 -24.08 -1.20
CA ASN A 3 6.10 -23.10 -2.08
C ASN A 3 5.05 -22.02 -2.40
N LEU A 4 5.21 -20.84 -1.81
CA LEU A 4 4.42 -19.66 -2.13
C LEU A 4 4.90 -19.10 -3.46
N LYS A 5 3.97 -18.92 -4.40
CA LYS A 5 4.21 -18.22 -5.65
C LYS A 5 2.90 -17.66 -6.17
N TYR A 6 2.70 -16.37 -5.95
CA TYR A 6 1.51 -15.66 -6.38
C TYR A 6 1.85 -14.24 -6.77
N THR A 7 1.30 -13.81 -7.91
CA THR A 7 1.29 -12.42 -8.35
C THR A 7 -0.13 -12.12 -8.77
N VAL A 8 -0.66 -11.00 -8.30
CA VAL A 8 -2.02 -10.57 -8.60
C VAL A 8 -2.16 -10.29 -10.11
N PRO A 9 -3.15 -10.89 -10.79
CA PRO A 9 -3.54 -10.49 -12.15
C PRO A 9 -4.64 -9.41 -12.14
N PRO A 10 -4.74 -8.55 -13.17
CA PRO A 10 -3.73 -8.29 -14.20
C PRO A 10 -2.45 -7.66 -13.62
N PRO A 11 -1.34 -7.61 -14.38
CA PRO A 11 -0.09 -6.99 -13.94
C PRO A 11 -0.29 -5.54 -13.49
N ILE A 12 0.52 -5.14 -12.51
CA ILE A 12 0.50 -3.80 -11.95
C ILE A 12 1.62 -2.95 -12.54
N GLU A 13 1.30 -1.67 -12.75
CA GLU A 13 2.27 -0.62 -13.05
C GLU A 13 2.41 0.27 -11.82
N ALA A 14 3.64 0.61 -11.44
CA ALA A 14 3.89 1.57 -10.38
C ALA A 14 3.62 3.00 -10.88
N VAL A 15 3.15 3.86 -9.98
CA VAL A 15 2.91 5.29 -10.24
C VAL A 15 3.92 6.09 -9.44
N ASP A 16 4.66 6.98 -10.10
CA ASP A 16 5.61 7.87 -9.43
C ASP A 16 4.88 9.02 -8.72
N GLN A 17 5.13 9.18 -7.42
CA GLN A 17 4.60 10.28 -6.61
C GLN A 17 5.37 11.60 -6.82
N GLY A 18 6.53 11.56 -7.48
CA GLY A 18 7.45 12.69 -7.59
C GLY A 18 8.18 12.99 -6.28
N VAL A 19 8.45 14.28 -6.02
CA VAL A 19 9.18 14.75 -4.82
C VAL A 19 8.27 15.18 -3.67
N ALA A 20 6.98 14.87 -3.75
CA ALA A 20 5.95 15.25 -2.79
C ALA A 20 5.54 14.07 -1.89
N ASP A 21 4.87 14.36 -0.77
CA ASP A 21 4.40 13.35 0.20
C ASP A 21 3.08 12.70 -0.24
N LEU A 22 3.03 12.24 -1.49
CA LEU A 22 1.85 11.71 -2.16
C LEU A 22 1.88 10.18 -2.36
N CYS A 23 2.65 9.46 -1.54
CA CYS A 23 2.74 7.99 -1.58
C CYS A 23 1.35 7.32 -1.49
N TRP A 24 0.46 7.86 -0.64
CA TRP A 24 -0.92 7.41 -0.49
C TRP A 24 -1.74 7.56 -1.78
N LEU A 25 -1.52 8.65 -2.54
CA LEU A 25 -2.24 8.94 -3.77
C LEU A 25 -1.70 8.12 -4.94
N ALA A 26 -0.38 7.94 -5.01
CA ALA A 26 0.24 7.01 -5.95
C ALA A 26 -0.31 5.58 -5.72
N ALA A 27 -0.35 5.12 -4.47
CA ALA A 27 -0.90 3.82 -4.10
C ALA A 27 -2.39 3.67 -4.45
N THR A 28 -3.19 4.71 -4.16
CA THR A 28 -4.61 4.77 -4.58
C THR A 28 -4.74 4.64 -6.09
N THR A 29 -3.91 5.36 -6.85
CA THR A 29 -3.96 5.40 -8.32
C THR A 29 -3.65 4.03 -8.91
N VAL A 30 -2.70 3.29 -8.32
CA VAL A 30 -2.38 1.92 -8.70
C VAL A 30 -3.61 1.01 -8.51
N VAL A 31 -4.27 1.07 -7.35
CA VAL A 31 -5.46 0.24 -7.09
C VAL A 31 -6.62 0.58 -8.03
N TYR A 32 -6.87 1.86 -8.28
CA TYR A 32 -7.89 2.27 -9.27
C TYR A 32 -7.55 1.76 -10.67
N SER A 33 -6.29 1.86 -11.08
CA SER A 33 -5.86 1.39 -12.39
C SER A 33 -6.06 -0.11 -12.55
N TRP A 34 -5.69 -0.88 -11.52
CA TRP A 34 -5.88 -2.32 -11.49
C TRP A 34 -7.36 -2.70 -11.51
N LYS A 35 -8.18 -2.08 -10.66
CA LYS A 35 -9.61 -2.40 -10.51
C LYS A 35 -10.40 -2.14 -11.80
N ASP A 36 -10.11 -1.03 -12.47
CA ASP A 36 -10.86 -0.59 -13.65
C ASP A 36 -10.28 -1.15 -14.96
N GLY A 37 -9.11 -1.80 -14.92
CA GLY A 37 -8.44 -2.31 -16.11
C GLY A 37 -7.97 -1.21 -17.07
N ARG A 38 -7.75 0.02 -16.58
CA ARG A 38 -7.26 1.16 -17.36
C ARG A 38 -6.21 1.93 -16.58
N ARG A 39 -5.37 2.70 -17.27
CA ARG A 39 -4.42 3.60 -16.59
C ARG A 39 -5.14 4.82 -16.03
N TRP A 40 -5.00 5.06 -14.73
CA TRP A 40 -5.41 6.29 -14.06
C TRP A 40 -4.21 7.22 -13.83
N THR A 41 -4.48 8.51 -13.75
CA THR A 41 -3.56 9.54 -13.24
C THR A 41 -3.84 9.84 -11.77
N MET A 42 -2.84 10.39 -11.06
CA MET A 42 -3.04 10.86 -9.67
C MET A 42 -4.12 11.94 -9.57
N THR A 43 -4.25 12.80 -10.59
CA THR A 43 -5.30 13.82 -10.65
C THR A 43 -6.70 13.22 -10.79
N GLU A 44 -6.88 12.21 -11.63
CA GLU A 44 -8.16 11.49 -11.70
C GLU A 44 -8.48 10.80 -10.37
N ALA A 45 -7.49 10.17 -9.73
CA ALA A 45 -7.66 9.50 -8.45
C ALA A 45 -8.08 10.47 -7.34
N ALA A 46 -7.42 11.64 -7.23
CA ALA A 46 -7.79 12.68 -6.28
C ALA A 46 -9.21 13.23 -6.54
N ASN A 47 -9.53 13.53 -7.80
CA ASN A 47 -10.86 13.98 -8.21
C ASN A 47 -11.94 12.95 -7.85
N ARG A 48 -11.65 11.65 -7.98
CA ARG A 48 -12.58 10.57 -7.63
C ARG A 48 -12.83 10.48 -6.12
N LEU A 49 -11.83 10.80 -5.30
CA LEU A 49 -11.91 10.78 -3.85
C LEU A 49 -12.62 12.01 -3.27
N GLY A 50 -12.42 13.19 -3.86
CA GLY A 50 -13.13 14.42 -3.48
C GLY A 50 -12.24 15.63 -3.23
N VAL A 51 -12.88 16.75 -2.88
CA VAL A 51 -12.24 18.08 -2.78
C VAL A 51 -11.12 18.14 -1.76
N GLU A 52 -11.24 17.39 -0.66
CA GLU A 52 -10.23 17.27 0.37
C GLU A 52 -8.92 16.70 -0.20
N PHE A 53 -9.02 15.65 -1.03
CA PHE A 53 -7.86 14.96 -1.62
C PHE A 53 -7.24 15.75 -2.78
N ILE A 54 -8.05 16.54 -3.50
CA ILE A 54 -7.54 17.51 -4.49
C ILE A 54 -6.66 18.55 -3.78
N ALA A 55 -7.07 19.04 -2.61
CA ALA A 55 -6.28 19.99 -1.83
C ALA A 55 -4.94 19.37 -1.37
N HIS A 56 -4.94 18.13 -0.87
CA HIS A 56 -3.70 17.44 -0.52
C HIS A 56 -2.77 17.25 -1.70
N GLN A 57 -3.31 16.87 -2.87
CA GLN A 57 -2.53 16.73 -4.09
C GLN A 57 -1.89 18.06 -4.49
N ALA A 58 -2.66 19.14 -4.48
CA ALA A 58 -2.16 20.47 -4.83
C ALA A 58 -1.08 20.97 -3.85
N ALA A 59 -1.22 20.62 -2.58
CA ALA A 59 -0.24 20.95 -1.53
C ALA A 59 0.97 20.01 -1.51
N GLY A 60 0.92 18.86 -2.20
CA GLY A 60 1.97 17.85 -2.16
C GLY A 60 2.17 17.21 -0.78
N SER A 61 1.07 17.04 -0.03
CA SER A 61 1.09 16.67 1.39
C SER A 61 0.62 15.25 1.69
N ALA A 62 1.16 14.68 2.77
CA ALA A 62 0.69 13.45 3.36
C ALA A 62 -0.75 13.60 3.91
N LEU A 63 -1.42 12.46 4.12
CA LEU A 63 -2.65 12.41 4.90
C LEU A 63 -2.30 12.19 6.37
N SER A 64 -3.05 12.82 7.27
CA SER A 64 -3.02 12.47 8.68
C SER A 64 -3.72 11.14 8.94
N TYR A 65 -3.38 10.47 10.04
CA TYR A 65 -4.06 9.22 10.46
C TYR A 65 -5.54 9.44 10.77
N ASN A 66 -5.91 10.64 11.21
CA ASN A 66 -7.30 11.02 11.44
C ASN A 66 -8.12 11.05 10.14
N GLU A 67 -7.46 11.18 8.98
CA GLU A 67 -8.09 11.20 7.67
C GLU A 67 -8.19 9.81 7.02
N LEU A 68 -7.61 8.76 7.62
CA LEU A 68 -7.72 7.39 7.09
C LEU A 68 -9.17 6.93 6.94
N ALA A 69 -10.02 7.26 7.92
CA ALA A 69 -11.44 6.90 7.86
C ALA A 69 -12.13 7.58 6.67
N LEU A 70 -11.81 8.85 6.41
CA LEU A 70 -12.34 9.59 5.27
C LEU A 70 -11.82 8.99 3.96
N TRP A 71 -10.52 8.77 3.84
CA TRP A 71 -9.90 8.18 2.64
C TRP A 71 -10.49 6.81 2.31
N ARG A 72 -10.59 5.93 3.31
CA ARG A 72 -11.22 4.61 3.17
C ARG A 72 -12.66 4.72 2.69
N ASN A 73 -13.46 5.58 3.31
CA ASN A 73 -14.89 5.71 2.98
C ASN A 73 -15.14 6.36 1.60
N ARG A 74 -14.18 7.14 1.08
CA ARG A 74 -14.25 7.76 -0.25
C ARG A 74 -13.69 6.88 -1.36
N GLY A 75 -12.72 6.02 -1.03
CA GLY A 75 -12.13 5.05 -1.94
C GLY A 75 -12.85 3.70 -1.93
N PRO A 76 -12.45 2.77 -2.82
CA PRO A 76 -12.99 1.41 -2.87
C PRO A 76 -12.26 0.52 -1.86
N PHE A 77 -12.08 0.99 -0.62
CA PHE A 77 -11.18 0.35 0.33
C PHE A 77 -11.92 -0.28 1.49
N GLY A 78 -11.68 -1.57 1.71
CA GLY A 78 -11.79 -2.17 3.04
C GLY A 78 -10.48 -1.93 3.80
N MET A 79 -10.48 -2.22 5.09
CA MET A 79 -9.29 -2.04 5.91
C MET A 79 -9.18 -3.14 6.95
N GLN A 80 -7.97 -3.67 7.09
CA GLN A 80 -7.59 -4.52 8.20
C GLN A 80 -6.60 -3.74 9.06
N HIS A 81 -6.94 -3.57 10.34
CA HIS A 81 -6.07 -2.97 11.34
C HIS A 81 -4.90 -3.90 11.70
N GLN A 82 -3.88 -3.33 12.33
CA GLN A 82 -2.61 -3.97 12.69
C GLN A 82 -2.70 -5.44 13.11
N GLN A 83 -2.02 -6.29 12.35
CA GLN A 83 -1.68 -7.65 12.72
C GLN A 83 -0.29 -7.96 12.13
N CYS A 84 0.53 -8.76 12.82
CA CYS A 84 1.69 -9.37 12.18
C CYS A 84 1.20 -10.43 11.19
N ILE A 85 1.33 -10.15 9.90
CA ILE A 85 0.79 -11.03 8.86
C ILE A 85 1.89 -12.01 8.46
N ALA A 86 1.71 -13.28 8.84
CA ALA A 86 2.57 -14.36 8.38
C ALA A 86 2.52 -14.51 6.85
N ALA A 87 3.53 -15.14 6.24
CA ALA A 87 3.63 -15.29 4.79
C ALA A 87 2.38 -15.89 4.13
N ASN A 88 1.76 -16.90 4.76
CA ASN A 88 0.50 -17.48 4.28
C ASN A 88 -0.69 -16.52 4.40
N GLY A 89 -0.69 -15.61 5.37
CA GLY A 89 -1.67 -14.54 5.49
C GLY A 89 -1.58 -13.54 4.34
N TRP A 90 -0.37 -13.16 3.94
CA TRP A 90 -0.15 -12.33 2.76
C TRP A 90 -0.63 -12.98 1.48
N ASP A 91 -0.29 -14.26 1.25
CA ASP A 91 -0.81 -15.03 0.09
C ASP A 91 -2.35 -15.08 0.10
N ALA A 92 -2.97 -15.33 1.25
CA ALA A 92 -4.43 -15.37 1.38
C ALA A 92 -5.07 -14.02 1.05
N LEU A 93 -4.55 -12.91 1.58
CA LEU A 93 -5.07 -11.57 1.33
C LEU A 93 -4.93 -11.17 -0.14
N LEU A 94 -3.76 -11.44 -0.74
CA LEU A 94 -3.51 -11.12 -2.15
C LEU A 94 -4.47 -11.89 -3.08
N ARG A 95 -4.72 -13.17 -2.78
CA ARG A 95 -5.67 -13.99 -3.56
C ARG A 95 -7.12 -13.53 -3.39
N ALA A 96 -7.48 -13.10 -2.18
CA ALA A 96 -8.85 -12.70 -1.85
C ALA A 96 -9.20 -11.31 -2.39
N HIS A 97 -8.25 -10.38 -2.38
CA HIS A 97 -8.53 -8.96 -2.60
C HIS A 97 -7.70 -8.28 -3.69
N GLY A 98 -6.75 -8.99 -4.31
CA GLY A 98 -5.84 -8.41 -5.28
C GLY A 98 -4.74 -7.56 -4.61
N PRO A 99 -4.35 -6.41 -5.17
CA PRO A 99 -3.30 -5.60 -4.60
C PRO A 99 -3.72 -4.96 -3.29
N LEU A 100 -2.75 -4.87 -2.38
CA LEU A 100 -2.96 -4.41 -1.02
C LEU A 100 -2.15 -3.14 -0.81
N ILE A 101 -2.80 -2.04 -0.46
CA ILE A 101 -2.08 -0.84 0.00
C ILE A 101 -1.67 -1.10 1.44
N THR A 102 -0.38 -0.93 1.71
CA THR A 102 0.18 -0.99 3.05
C THR A 102 0.72 0.38 3.42
N LEU A 103 0.37 0.87 4.61
CA LEU A 103 0.84 2.16 5.12
C LEU A 103 1.46 2.04 6.52
N VAL A 104 2.32 2.99 6.87
CA VAL A 104 3.00 3.06 8.18
C VAL A 104 3.16 4.50 8.66
N ASP A 105 3.04 4.70 9.99
CA ASP A 105 3.48 5.91 10.70
C ASP A 105 4.91 5.66 11.18
N GLY A 106 5.89 6.09 10.39
CA GLY A 106 7.30 5.89 10.74
C GLY A 106 7.90 7.01 11.59
N SER A 107 7.17 8.12 11.79
CA SER A 107 7.69 9.33 12.44
C SER A 107 7.01 9.62 13.78
N GLY A 108 5.87 8.98 14.08
CA GLY A 108 5.05 9.28 15.25
C GLY A 108 4.38 10.66 15.15
N ALA A 109 4.38 11.27 13.97
CA ALA A 109 3.80 12.59 13.72
C ALA A 109 2.27 12.54 13.58
N GLY A 110 1.68 11.34 13.54
CA GLY A 110 0.25 11.16 13.28
C GLY A 110 -0.11 11.34 11.80
N GLU A 111 0.86 11.17 10.90
CA GLU A 111 0.70 11.25 9.45
C GLU A 111 1.28 10.02 8.75
N ILE A 112 0.75 9.70 7.57
CA ILE A 112 1.27 8.61 6.75
C ILE A 112 2.69 8.96 6.33
N ASN A 113 3.68 8.23 6.85
CA ASN A 113 5.08 8.39 6.44
C ASN A 113 5.33 7.70 5.10
N HIS A 114 4.79 6.49 4.92
CA HIS A 114 4.95 5.77 3.66
C HIS A 114 3.76 4.88 3.34
N ALA A 115 3.48 4.73 2.04
CA ALA A 115 2.49 3.82 1.51
C ALA A 115 3.03 3.10 0.27
N VAL A 116 2.84 1.78 0.23
CA VAL A 116 3.26 0.91 -0.89
C VAL A 116 2.17 -0.06 -1.25
N ILE A 117 2.28 -0.70 -2.42
CA ILE A 117 1.36 -1.74 -2.86
C ILE A 117 2.08 -3.08 -2.81
N VAL A 118 1.58 -4.01 -2.02
CA VAL A 118 1.97 -5.43 -2.12
C VAL A 118 1.08 -6.09 -3.17
N TYR A 119 1.69 -6.71 -4.18
CA TYR A 119 0.98 -7.32 -5.30
C TYR A 119 1.45 -8.73 -5.65
N GLY A 120 2.38 -9.28 -4.87
CA GLY A 120 2.84 -10.65 -5.05
C GLY A 120 3.66 -11.14 -3.86
N ILE A 121 3.84 -12.45 -3.82
CA ILE A 121 4.59 -13.16 -2.80
C ILE A 121 5.26 -14.41 -3.41
N GLU A 122 6.51 -14.65 -3.04
CA GLU A 122 7.26 -15.83 -3.46
C GLU A 122 8.21 -16.30 -2.35
N GLY A 123 8.24 -17.60 -2.06
CA GLY A 123 9.16 -18.19 -1.07
C GLY A 123 8.68 -19.50 -0.48
N ASP A 124 9.30 -19.91 0.62
CA ASP A 124 8.98 -21.16 1.35
C ASP A 124 8.15 -20.93 2.64
N GLY A 125 7.79 -19.68 2.92
CA GLY A 125 7.05 -19.25 4.11
C GLY A 125 7.93 -18.71 5.24
N GLY A 126 9.25 -18.86 5.19
CA GLY A 126 10.17 -18.26 6.16
C GLY A 126 10.37 -16.76 5.92
N ALA A 127 10.51 -15.95 6.98
CA ALA A 127 10.60 -14.48 6.85
C ALA A 127 11.84 -14.00 6.07
N GLY A 128 12.97 -14.70 6.19
CA GLY A 128 14.22 -14.38 5.45
C GLY A 128 14.29 -14.99 4.04
N THR A 129 13.38 -15.90 3.72
CA THR A 129 13.37 -16.71 2.49
C THR A 129 12.12 -16.48 1.65
N THR A 130 11.19 -15.67 2.16
CA THR A 130 9.98 -15.21 1.48
C THR A 130 10.11 -13.75 1.12
N PHE A 131 9.64 -13.40 -0.07
CA PHE A 131 9.74 -12.08 -0.63
C PHE A 131 8.37 -11.58 -1.08
N LEU A 132 8.14 -10.29 -0.88
CA LEU A 132 6.98 -9.58 -1.37
C LEU A 132 7.35 -8.78 -2.62
N SER A 133 6.49 -8.82 -3.62
CA SER A 133 6.55 -7.91 -4.77
C SER A 133 5.82 -6.62 -4.41
N VAL A 134 6.54 -5.49 -4.50
CA VAL A 134 6.10 -4.19 -3.99
C VAL A 134 6.14 -3.15 -5.10
N ALA A 135 5.08 -2.37 -5.27
CA ALA A 135 5.10 -1.15 -6.06
C ALA A 135 5.27 0.04 -5.10
N ASN A 136 6.30 0.85 -5.33
CA ASN A 136 6.64 1.98 -4.48
C ASN A 136 6.41 3.28 -5.24
N GLY A 137 5.64 4.19 -4.62
CA GLY A 137 5.37 5.52 -5.17
C GLY A 137 6.64 6.34 -5.33
N GLN A 138 7.63 6.14 -4.47
CA GLN A 138 8.91 6.83 -4.55
C GLN A 138 9.69 6.35 -5.79
N GLY A 139 9.74 7.19 -6.82
CA GLY A 139 10.38 6.89 -8.11
C GLY A 139 9.56 5.96 -9.02
N GLY A 140 8.34 5.60 -8.63
CA GLY A 140 7.43 4.78 -9.45
C GLY A 140 8.03 3.42 -9.83
N VAL A 141 8.61 2.70 -8.87
CA VAL A 141 9.36 1.47 -9.13
C VAL A 141 8.64 0.22 -8.63
N LEU A 142 8.80 -0.88 -9.36
CA LEU A 142 8.49 -2.23 -8.90
C LEU A 142 9.74 -2.85 -8.28
N GLN A 143 9.61 -3.36 -7.07
CA GLN A 143 10.70 -3.90 -6.27
C GLN A 143 10.30 -5.24 -5.66
N ARG A 144 11.31 -5.95 -5.13
CA ARG A 144 11.13 -7.16 -4.36
C ARG A 144 11.82 -6.96 -3.01
N TRP A 145 11.07 -7.10 -1.93
CA TRP A 145 11.59 -6.96 -0.57
C TRP A 145 11.49 -8.30 0.15
N SER A 146 12.45 -8.62 1.02
CA SER A 146 12.28 -9.77 1.91
C SER A 146 11.13 -9.49 2.89
N LEU A 147 10.41 -10.52 3.31
CA LEU A 147 9.34 -10.37 4.30
C LEU A 147 9.91 -9.82 5.61
N SER A 148 11.13 -10.23 6.00
CA SER A 148 11.84 -9.68 7.16
C SER A 148 12.06 -8.17 7.06
N ASP A 149 12.56 -7.67 5.92
CA ASP A 149 12.79 -6.23 5.72
C ASP A 149 11.47 -5.47 5.74
N PHE A 150 10.45 -5.98 5.04
CA PHE A 150 9.11 -5.38 5.02
C PHE A 150 8.54 -5.24 6.43
N VAL A 151 8.58 -6.31 7.23
CA VAL A 151 8.11 -6.32 8.63
C VAL A 151 8.90 -5.32 9.48
N SER A 152 10.22 -5.24 9.31
CA SER A 152 11.04 -4.29 10.08
C SER A 152 10.67 -2.83 9.83
N ILE A 153 10.23 -2.49 8.61
CA ILE A 153 9.85 -1.13 8.23
C ILE A 153 8.40 -0.84 8.61
N PHE A 154 7.48 -1.75 8.28
CA PHE A 154 6.04 -1.50 8.36
C PHE A 154 5.39 -1.99 9.65
N GLU A 155 5.95 -3.01 10.31
CA GLU A 155 5.35 -3.63 11.51
C GLU A 155 6.14 -3.35 12.80
N ILE A 156 7.43 -2.95 12.74
CA ILE A 156 8.33 -2.81 13.92
C ILE A 156 8.96 -1.39 14.08
N GLY A 157 8.64 -0.41 13.23
CA GLY A 157 9.20 0.96 13.24
C GLY A 157 9.45 1.68 14.61
N PRO A 158 10.32 2.71 14.63
CA PRO A 158 10.84 3.33 15.85
C PRO A 158 9.81 4.28 16.51
N GLY A 159 8.80 3.72 17.17
CA GLY A 159 7.79 4.47 17.90
C GLY A 159 6.66 3.55 18.30
N ASN A 160 6.40 3.40 19.59
CA ASN A 160 5.65 2.28 20.17
C ASN A 160 4.14 2.19 19.85
N ASP A 161 3.65 2.85 18.79
CA ASP A 161 2.27 2.75 18.27
C ASP A 161 2.23 2.80 16.73
N LEU A 162 3.15 2.14 16.03
CA LEU A 162 2.79 1.05 15.13
C LEU A 162 1.89 1.20 13.89
N LEU A 163 1.08 2.24 13.67
CA LEU A 163 -0.18 2.18 12.89
C LEU A 163 -0.05 1.59 11.46
N PHE A 164 0.02 0.27 11.36
CA PHE A 164 0.08 -0.52 10.15
C PHE A 164 -1.34 -0.85 9.75
N SER A 165 -1.71 -0.46 8.53
CA SER A 165 -3.00 -0.81 7.98
C SER A 165 -2.81 -1.39 6.59
N VAL A 166 -3.58 -2.43 6.32
CA VAL A 166 -3.74 -2.96 4.98
C VAL A 166 -5.09 -2.50 4.46
N LEU A 167 -5.07 -1.70 3.40
CA LEU A 167 -6.26 -1.36 2.64
C LEU A 167 -6.36 -2.29 1.43
N TYR A 168 -7.54 -2.83 1.23
CA TYR A 168 -7.81 -3.79 0.16
C TYR A 168 -8.99 -3.33 -0.68
N SER A 169 -8.98 -3.67 -1.97
CA SER A 169 -10.10 -3.32 -2.86
C SER A 169 -11.38 -4.05 -2.43
N GLN A 170 -12.49 -3.31 -2.25
CA GLN A 170 -13.85 -3.84 -2.09
C GLN A 170 -14.56 -3.92 -3.43
#